data_AF-A0AA91SQY6-F1
#
_entry.id   AF-A0AA91SQY6-F1
#
_cell.length_a   1.000
_cell.length_b   1.000
_cell.length_c   1.000
_cell.angle_alpha   90.00
_cell.angle_beta   90.00
_cell.angle_gamma   90.00
#
_symmetry.space_group_name_H-M   'P 1'
#
loop_
_entity.id
_entity.type
_entity.pdbx_description
1 polymer ?
#
loop_
_entity_poly.entity_id
_entity_poly.type
_entity_poly.pdbx_seq_one_letter_code
_entity_poly.pdbx_strand_id
1 'polypeptide(L)'
;MESGDAVTEYTEVVEAAIEHAEKPKRTAQLLEVATELGVTAVSIDVRHPSLTERDWPHSPRGCIFTPPDEYVGSWPAAWAIADRAGISRGAGSTGSHQADTSGLVPGIYEHRGGQWTRFDEEEI
;
A
#
# COMPACT_ATOMS: atom_id res chain seq x y z
N MET A 1 16.84 -41.86 -13.58
CA MET A 1 17.07 -40.45 -13.90
C MET A 1 15.85 -39.71 -13.42
N GLU A 2 15.85 -39.30 -12.15
CA GLU A 2 14.83 -38.44 -11.56
C GLU A 2 15.59 -37.42 -10.72
N SER A 3 15.78 -36.22 -11.27
CA SER A 3 16.47 -35.09 -10.62
C SER A 3 15.96 -33.82 -11.31
N GLY A 4 14.64 -33.62 -11.29
CA GLY A 4 13.96 -32.50 -11.94
C GLY A 4 13.13 -31.63 -11.01
N ASP A 5 12.53 -32.21 -9.96
CA ASP A 5 11.50 -31.50 -9.18
C ASP A 5 12.01 -30.80 -7.92
N ALA A 6 13.02 -31.34 -7.23
CA ALA A 6 13.42 -30.83 -5.91
C ALA A 6 14.11 -29.44 -5.94
N VAL A 7 14.74 -29.06 -7.05
CA VAL A 7 15.46 -27.77 -7.17
C VAL A 7 14.47 -26.63 -7.44
N THR A 8 13.43 -26.89 -8.22
CA THR A 8 12.38 -25.91 -8.57
C THR A 8 11.54 -25.58 -7.34
N GLU A 9 11.03 -26.61 -6.65
CA GLU A 9 10.19 -26.43 -5.46
C GLU A 9 10.95 -25.70 -4.34
N TYR A 10 12.23 -26.02 -4.11
CA TYR A 10 13.03 -25.34 -3.09
C TYR A 10 13.30 -23.87 -3.43
N THR A 11 13.50 -23.54 -4.71
CA THR A 11 13.72 -22.16 -5.15
C THR A 11 12.46 -21.32 -4.98
N GLU A 12 11.31 -21.84 -5.42
CA GLU A 12 10.01 -21.16 -5.29
C GLU A 12 9.65 -20.87 -3.82
N VAL A 13 9.92 -21.81 -2.91
CA VAL A 13 9.69 -21.64 -1.47
C VAL A 13 10.58 -20.55 -0.87
N VAL A 14 11.86 -20.51 -1.25
CA VAL A 14 12.81 -19.49 -0.76
C VAL A 14 12.47 -18.11 -1.31
N GLU A 15 12.13 -18.00 -2.60
CA GLU A 15 11.72 -16.75 -3.22
C GLU A 15 10.44 -16.20 -2.59
N ALA A 16 9.43 -17.04 -2.39
CA ALA A 16 8.19 -16.65 -1.72
C ALA A 16 8.43 -16.17 -0.28
N ALA A 17 9.34 -16.82 0.46
CA ALA A 17 9.69 -16.42 1.82
C ALA A 17 10.43 -15.08 1.86
N ILE A 18 11.36 -14.85 0.92
CA ILE A 18 12.06 -13.56 0.78
C ILE A 18 11.07 -12.46 0.41
N GLU A 19 10.19 -12.71 -0.57
CA GLU A 19 9.15 -11.76 -0.99
C GLU A 19 8.23 -11.40 0.19
N HIS A 20 7.80 -12.41 0.96
CA HIS A 20 6.97 -12.22 2.14
C HIS A 20 7.68 -11.40 3.23
N ALA A 21 9.01 -11.50 3.36
CA ALA A 21 9.77 -10.70 4.32
C ALA A 21 10.05 -9.27 3.85
N GLU A 22 10.17 -9.05 2.53
CA GLU A 22 10.45 -7.73 1.95
C GLU A 22 9.22 -6.84 1.86
N LYS A 23 8.04 -7.41 1.57
CA LYS A 23 6.77 -6.68 1.47
C LYS A 23 6.44 -5.88 2.74
N PRO A 24 6.51 -6.45 3.97
CA PRO A 24 6.30 -5.71 5.21
C PRO A 24 7.28 -4.57 5.41
N LYS A 25 8.57 -4.74 5.05
CA LYS A 25 9.58 -3.68 5.18
C LYS A 25 9.27 -2.49 4.27
N ARG A 26 8.95 -2.74 3.00
CA ARG A 26 8.56 -1.70 2.05
C ARG A 26 7.26 -1.01 2.45
N THR A 27 6.31 -1.77 2.99
CA THR A 27 5.08 -1.21 3.54
C THR A 27 5.37 -0.30 4.73
N ALA A 28 6.23 -0.71 5.67
CA ALA A 28 6.63 0.12 6.80
C ALA A 28 7.31 1.42 6.35
N GLN A 29 8.19 1.37 5.33
CA GLN A 29 8.82 2.55 4.74
C GLN A 29 7.80 3.53 4.14
N LEU A 30 6.80 3.02 3.43
CA LEU A 30 5.71 3.85 2.90
C LEU A 30 4.90 4.51 4.02
N LEU A 31 4.61 3.77 5.09
CA LEU A 31 3.88 4.29 6.25
C LEU A 31 4.70 5.31 7.05
N GLU A 32 6.02 5.17 7.11
CA GLU A 32 6.92 6.17 7.68
C GLU A 32 6.87 7.48 6.89
N VAL A 33 6.91 7.41 5.55
CA VAL A 33 6.70 8.57 4.68
C VAL A 33 5.34 9.24 4.95
N ALA A 34 4.29 8.44 5.11
CA ALA A 34 2.96 8.95 5.47
C ALA A 34 2.98 9.69 6.82
N THR A 35 3.65 9.14 7.83
CA THR A 35 3.84 9.80 9.14
C THR A 35 4.59 11.13 9.00
N GLU A 36 5.69 11.18 8.25
CA GLU A 36 6.46 12.41 8.00
C GLU A 36 5.63 13.50 7.33
N LEU A 37 4.64 13.09 6.54
CA LEU A 37 3.70 13.96 5.83
C LEU A 37 2.48 14.35 6.68
N GLY A 38 2.37 13.81 7.91
CA GLY A 38 1.24 14.07 8.81
C GLY A 38 -0.04 13.32 8.45
N VAL A 39 0.06 12.30 7.60
CA VAL A 39 -1.07 11.48 7.13
C VAL A 39 -1.40 10.43 8.18
N THR A 40 -2.69 10.29 8.47
CA THR A 40 -3.15 9.42 9.57
C THR A 40 -3.75 8.11 9.10
N ALA A 41 -4.10 7.99 7.83
CA ALA A 41 -4.66 6.77 7.27
C ALA A 41 -4.25 6.56 5.81
N VAL A 42 -3.93 5.31 5.47
CA VAL A 42 -3.54 4.90 4.12
C VAL A 42 -4.20 3.57 3.79
N SER A 43 -4.72 3.41 2.59
CA SER A 43 -5.12 2.10 2.05
C SER A 43 -4.26 1.74 0.85
N ILE A 44 -3.87 0.48 0.74
CA ILE A 44 -3.04 -0.07 -0.34
C ILE A 44 -3.82 -1.20 -0.99
N ASP A 45 -4.10 -1.10 -2.30
CA ASP A 45 -4.86 -2.08 -3.10
C ASP A 45 -6.28 -2.40 -2.60
N VAL A 46 -6.71 -1.76 -1.52
CA VAL A 46 -8.01 -1.95 -0.87
C VAL A 46 -8.79 -0.65 -0.94
N ARG A 47 -10.10 -0.77 -1.10
CA ARG A 47 -11.03 0.36 -1.14
C ARG A 47 -11.69 0.49 0.22
N HIS A 48 -11.66 1.68 0.83
CA HIS A 48 -12.39 1.95 2.06
C HIS A 48 -13.15 3.27 1.95
N PRO A 49 -14.45 3.34 2.33
CA PRO A 49 -15.28 4.54 2.16
C PRO A 49 -14.75 5.81 2.85
N SER A 50 -13.92 5.69 3.89
CA SER A 50 -13.30 6.84 4.55
C SER A 50 -12.02 7.33 3.87
N LEU A 51 -11.46 6.56 2.93
CA LEU A 51 -10.17 6.81 2.29
C LEU A 51 -10.30 7.04 0.78
N THR A 52 -11.48 6.87 0.20
CA THR A 52 -11.70 7.04 -1.23
C THR A 52 -13.13 7.50 -1.49
N GLU A 53 -13.37 8.05 -2.67
CA GLU A 53 -14.72 8.41 -3.09
C GLU A 53 -15.62 7.16 -3.13
N ARG A 54 -16.84 7.31 -2.61
CA ARG A 54 -17.81 6.22 -2.44
C ARG A 54 -18.27 5.59 -3.77
N ASP A 55 -17.90 6.16 -4.92
CA ASP A 55 -18.18 5.64 -6.27
C ASP A 55 -16.97 5.53 -7.22
N TRP A 56 -15.74 5.37 -6.70
CA TRP A 56 -14.56 5.13 -7.53
C TRP A 56 -14.77 3.93 -8.49
N PRO A 57 -14.82 4.14 -9.83
CA PRO A 57 -15.28 3.11 -10.77
C PRO A 57 -14.17 2.14 -11.21
N HIS A 58 -12.94 2.35 -10.73
CA HIS A 58 -11.77 1.56 -11.12
C HIS A 58 -11.36 0.57 -10.04
N SER A 59 -10.62 -0.47 -10.46
CA SER A 59 -10.01 -1.41 -9.52
C SER A 59 -9.11 -0.66 -8.53
N PRO A 60 -9.16 -0.97 -7.22
CA PRO A 60 -8.23 -0.40 -6.24
C PRO A 60 -6.81 -0.95 -6.39
N ARG A 61 -6.63 -2.05 -7.14
CA ARG A 61 -5.32 -2.64 -7.39
C ARG A 61 -4.40 -1.68 -8.14
N GLY A 62 -3.16 -1.58 -7.70
CA GLY A 62 -2.17 -0.64 -8.20
C GLY A 62 -2.44 0.80 -7.74
N CYS A 63 -3.12 0.98 -6.62
CA CYS A 63 -3.43 2.30 -6.07
C CYS A 63 -3.14 2.37 -4.58
N ILE A 64 -2.81 3.58 -4.12
CA ILE A 64 -2.87 3.96 -2.71
C ILE A 64 -3.93 5.03 -2.52
N PHE A 65 -4.55 5.03 -1.34
CA PHE A 65 -5.63 5.94 -0.97
C PHE A 65 -5.36 6.59 0.38
N THR A 66 -5.80 7.85 0.54
CA THR A 66 -5.75 8.63 1.78
C THR A 66 -7.10 9.35 1.95
N PRO A 67 -7.46 9.82 3.17
CA PRO A 67 -8.67 10.61 3.33
C PRO A 67 -8.74 11.75 2.29
N PRO A 68 -9.92 12.01 1.69
CA PRO A 68 -10.05 12.96 0.57
C PRO A 68 -9.78 14.43 0.96
N ASP A 69 -9.80 14.71 2.26
CA ASP A 69 -9.48 16.00 2.89
C ASP A 69 -8.02 16.12 3.35
N GLU A 70 -7.21 15.05 3.24
CA GLU A 70 -5.78 15.11 3.53
C GLU A 70 -4.97 15.55 2.30
N TYR A 71 -4.24 16.66 2.47
CA TYR A 71 -3.40 17.28 1.45
C TYR A 71 -2.00 17.58 1.98
N VAL A 72 -1.02 17.47 1.10
CA VAL A 72 0.36 17.91 1.32
C VAL A 72 0.63 19.08 0.37
N GLY A 73 0.59 20.30 0.92
CA GLY A 73 0.65 21.52 0.11
C GLY A 73 -0.61 21.66 -0.75
N SER A 74 -0.44 21.61 -2.08
CA SER A 74 -1.55 21.71 -3.04
C SER A 74 -1.96 20.38 -3.68
N TRP A 75 -1.36 19.26 -3.23
CA TRP A 75 -1.59 17.95 -3.82
C TRP A 75 -2.26 17.00 -2.82
N PRO A 76 -3.13 16.07 -3.27
CA PRO A 76 -3.66 15.02 -2.42
C PRO A 76 -2.53 14.23 -1.75
N ALA A 77 -2.71 13.88 -0.48
CA ALA A 77 -1.65 13.24 0.30
C ALA A 77 -1.14 11.92 -0.33
N ALA A 78 -2.05 11.11 -0.89
CA ALA A 78 -1.71 9.90 -1.65
C ALA A 78 -0.64 10.12 -2.73
N TRP A 79 -0.62 11.29 -3.38
CA TRP A 79 0.38 11.58 -4.42
C TRP A 79 1.75 11.83 -3.81
N ALA A 80 1.80 12.66 -2.76
CA ALA A 80 3.03 13.00 -2.08
C ALA A 80 3.68 11.77 -1.44
N ILE A 81 2.88 10.85 -0.88
CA ILE A 81 3.37 9.58 -0.34
C ILE A 81 3.98 8.74 -1.45
N ALA A 82 3.26 8.50 -2.55
CA ALA A 82 3.73 7.64 -3.63
C ALA A 82 5.01 8.17 -4.30
N ASP A 83 5.10 9.48 -4.49
CA ASP A 83 6.27 10.15 -5.06
C ASP A 83 7.49 10.01 -4.14
N ARG A 84 7.35 10.34 -2.85
CA ARG A 84 8.45 10.21 -1.88
C ARG A 84 8.87 8.77 -1.63
N ALA A 85 7.94 7.82 -1.66
CA ALA A 85 8.24 6.40 -1.55
C ALA A 85 8.83 5.81 -2.85
N GLY A 86 8.90 6.58 -3.94
CA GLY A 86 9.47 6.14 -5.21
C GLY A 86 8.64 5.08 -5.94
N ILE A 87 7.32 5.03 -5.67
CA ILE A 87 6.40 4.04 -6.24
C ILE A 87 5.34 4.65 -7.16
N SER A 88 5.37 5.95 -7.43
CA SER A 88 4.40 6.59 -8.34
C SER A 88 4.43 5.97 -9.74
N ARG A 89 3.26 5.71 -10.32
CA ARG A 89 3.11 5.08 -11.65
C ARG A 89 2.20 5.85 -12.61
N GLY A 90 1.51 6.89 -12.16
CA GLY A 90 0.55 7.57 -13.01
C GLY A 90 -0.20 8.72 -12.35
N ALA A 91 -1.39 9.00 -12.87
CA ALA A 91 -2.25 10.03 -12.33
C ALA A 91 -3.04 9.49 -11.12
N GLY A 92 -3.56 10.41 -10.31
CA GLY A 92 -4.50 10.10 -9.25
C GLY A 92 -5.72 11.01 -9.28
N SER A 93 -6.53 10.93 -8.24
CA SER A 93 -7.64 11.84 -7.96
C SER A 93 -7.52 12.42 -6.55
N THR A 94 -8.54 13.14 -6.11
CA THR A 94 -8.75 13.45 -4.69
C THR A 94 -8.68 12.16 -3.87
N GLY A 95 -7.72 12.09 -2.95
CA GLY A 95 -7.53 10.94 -2.05
C GLY A 95 -7.00 9.66 -2.69
N SER A 96 -6.61 9.63 -3.97
CA SER A 96 -6.07 8.41 -4.61
C SER A 96 -4.87 8.67 -5.51
N HIS A 97 -4.01 7.68 -5.68
CA HIS A 97 -2.89 7.73 -6.62
C HIS A 97 -2.53 6.36 -7.19
N GLN A 98 -2.25 6.28 -8.49
CA GLN A 98 -1.72 5.08 -9.12
C GLN A 98 -0.26 4.82 -8.72
N ALA A 99 0.02 3.64 -8.20
CA ALA A 99 1.31 3.28 -7.63
C ALA A 99 1.73 1.84 -7.94
N ASP A 100 3.03 1.56 -7.83
CA ASP A 100 3.59 0.22 -7.85
C ASP A 100 3.40 -0.45 -6.48
N THR A 101 2.30 -1.18 -6.34
CA THR A 101 1.95 -1.88 -5.10
C THR A 101 2.47 -3.32 -5.05
N SER A 102 3.20 -3.78 -6.08
CA SER A 102 3.63 -5.18 -6.22
C SER A 102 4.49 -5.67 -5.04
N GLY A 103 5.27 -4.77 -4.45
CA GLY A 103 6.12 -5.02 -3.29
C GLY A 103 5.54 -4.55 -1.96
N LEU A 104 4.24 -4.26 -1.88
CA LEU A 104 3.57 -3.81 -0.66
C LEU A 104 2.62 -4.89 -0.13
N VAL A 105 2.23 -4.76 1.13
CA VAL A 105 1.18 -5.57 1.76
C VAL A 105 -0.14 -4.83 1.55
N PRO A 106 -1.12 -5.43 0.84
CA PRO A 106 -2.46 -4.86 0.72
C PRO A 106 -3.15 -4.76 2.07
N GLY A 107 -3.87 -3.66 2.31
CA GLY A 107 -4.61 -3.45 3.55
C GLY A 107 -4.93 -1.99 3.80
N ILE A 108 -5.72 -1.77 4.85
CA ILE A 108 -6.03 -0.44 5.38
C ILE A 108 -5.16 -0.24 6.62
N TYR A 109 -4.52 0.90 6.73
CA TYR A 109 -3.60 1.24 7.81
C TYR A 109 -4.00 2.57 8.43
N GLU A 110 -3.93 2.65 9.75
CA GLU A 110 -4.16 3.89 10.49
C GLU A 110 -3.08 4.13 11.54
N HIS A 111 -2.68 5.37 11.68
CA HIS A 111 -1.69 5.81 12.64
C HIS A 111 -2.38 6.28 13.92
N ARG A 112 -2.32 5.45 14.97
CA ARG A 112 -2.91 5.74 16.28
C ARG A 112 -1.85 5.57 17.37
N GLY A 113 -1.75 6.56 18.26
CA GLY A 113 -0.82 6.48 19.39
C GLY A 113 0.66 6.34 19.02
N GLY A 114 1.06 6.85 17.84
CA GLY A 114 2.45 6.75 17.35
C GLY A 114 2.80 5.43 16.68
N GLN A 115 1.81 4.58 16.39
CA GLN A 115 2.00 3.29 15.73
C GLN A 115 0.99 3.12 14.59
N TRP A 116 1.44 2.45 13.53
CA TRP A 116 0.56 2.03 12.44
C TRP A 116 -0.06 0.68 12.74
N THR A 117 -1.38 0.60 12.64
CA THR A 117 -2.14 -0.64 12.80
C THR A 117 -2.87 -0.93 11.50
N ARG A 118 -2.82 -2.21 11.08
CA ARG A 118 -3.60 -2.70 9.95
C ARG A 118 -5.02 -3.04 10.40
N PHE A 119 -6.00 -2.63 9.62
CA PHE A 119 -7.40 -3.04 9.71
C PHE A 119 -7.68 -3.98 8.54
N ASP A 120 -7.95 -5.23 8.85
CA ASP A 120 -8.57 -6.16 7.92
C ASP A 120 -10.08 -6.08 8.17
N GLU A 121 -10.87 -5.72 7.17
CA GLU A 121 -12.34 -5.75 7.27
C GLU A 121 -12.81 -7.22 7.41
N GLU A 122 -12.77 -7.76 8.62
CA GLU A 122 -13.64 -8.87 9.06
C GLU A 122 -14.68 -8.42 10.11
N GLU A 123 -14.83 -7.12 10.39
CA GLU A 123 -15.84 -6.62 11.33
C GLU A 123 -16.55 -5.35 10.84
N ILE A 124 -17.52 -5.48 9.92
CA ILE A 124 -18.76 -4.67 9.89
C ILE A 124 -19.94 -5.57 9.49
#